data_AF-A0A931TJH4-F1
#
_entry.id   AF-A0A931TJH4-F1
#
_cell.length_a   1.000
_cell.length_b   1.000
_cell.length_c   1.000
_cell.angle_alpha   90.00
_cell.angle_beta   90.00
_cell.angle_gamma   90.00
#
_symmetry.space_group_name_H-M   'P 1'
#
loop_
_entity.id
_entity.type
_entity.pdbx_description
1 polymer ?
#
loop_
_entity_poly.entity_id
_entity_poly.type
_entity_poly.pdbx_seq_one_letter_code
_entity_poly.pdbx_strand_id
1 'polypeptide(L)'
;MAPRRLHPGRCDGARASGGGSVDPAERGEDPRLHARVGRRPRAAARADRSHGRACARLTRVTRGGGCAIIQPAVFHAGSRGTGVAQTEAELLDNPVAGRPTLILRSPDFHSITEVVAAPVERPAPIGWWLFFLPSLALLGLLGVAVSWLFWEGIGIWGLNVPVGWAWDITNFVFWVGIGHAGTLISAILFLFRQKWRTSINRAAEAMTIFAVICAMTFPGIHVGRVWVAYWMFPVPNQMGMWPNFRSPLLWDVFAVSVYGTVSVLFWYVGLIPDLATPRDRAKSRARKLAYGFFALGWRGSVRPWHHYESAYLVLAALATPLVLSVHSVVSMDFAVSLLPGWHTTIFPPYFVAGAIFSGFAMVLTLMVICRKAFGLEHIITLRHFDYMAKIMLVTGSMVGYAYATEFFTSWYSGNPYEFFTFMNRALGPYAWAYWIMVACNVISPQIFWSRRARTSIPVLFALSIVINIGMWFERFVIIVTSLHRDFLPSAWGYFTPTIWDVACLVGSFGLFFTLFCLFVRFLPMVATAEVKTVLPQADPHWQRGPEREIRDHRAQLPAHGAHEPTPEGAA
;
A
#
# COMPACT_ATOMS: atom_id res chain seq x y z
N MET A 1 5.94 -31.07 49.78
CA MET A 1 4.84 -31.76 50.49
C MET A 1 3.60 -31.72 49.60
N ALA A 2 2.91 -32.86 49.50
CA ALA A 2 1.94 -33.22 48.46
C ALA A 2 0.62 -32.37 48.45
N PRO A 3 -0.13 -32.40 47.33
CA PRO A 3 -1.29 -31.54 47.06
C PRO A 3 -2.64 -32.22 47.37
N ARG A 4 -3.70 -31.43 47.59
CA ARG A 4 -5.08 -31.93 47.69
C ARG A 4 -5.81 -31.81 46.35
N ARG A 5 -6.12 -32.96 45.74
CA ARG A 5 -7.19 -33.17 44.76
C ARG A 5 -8.46 -33.60 45.52
N LEU A 6 -9.62 -33.14 45.08
CA LEU A 6 -10.90 -33.84 45.29
C LEU A 6 -11.69 -33.89 43.98
N HIS A 7 -12.30 -35.05 43.78
CA HIS A 7 -12.87 -35.62 42.55
C HIS A 7 -14.33 -35.17 42.28
N PRO A 8 -14.89 -35.50 41.10
CA PRO A 8 -16.17 -35.02 40.58
C PRO A 8 -17.36 -35.91 40.95
N GLY A 9 -18.56 -35.34 40.95
CA GLY A 9 -19.84 -36.04 41.10
C GLY A 9 -20.68 -35.95 39.82
N ARG A 10 -21.28 -37.07 39.44
CA ARG A 10 -22.04 -37.35 38.21
C ARG A 10 -23.54 -37.47 38.54
N CYS A 11 -24.36 -37.17 37.53
CA CYS A 11 -25.59 -37.87 37.10
C CYS A 11 -26.98 -37.62 37.74
N ASP A 12 -27.91 -37.43 36.78
CA ASP A 12 -29.35 -37.79 36.72
C ASP A 12 -30.36 -36.95 37.54
N GLY A 13 -31.56 -36.60 37.09
CA GLY A 13 -32.37 -36.96 35.92
C GLY A 13 -33.86 -36.66 36.24
N ALA A 14 -34.71 -36.61 35.21
CA ALA A 14 -36.20 -36.47 35.18
C ALA A 14 -36.76 -35.02 35.24
N ARG A 15 -37.41 -34.48 34.18
CA ARG A 15 -38.65 -34.81 33.41
C ARG A 15 -39.97 -34.50 34.13
N ALA A 16 -40.80 -33.73 33.41
CA ALA A 16 -42.27 -33.72 33.28
C ALA A 16 -42.85 -32.29 33.49
N SER A 17 -43.85 -31.76 32.80
CA SER A 17 -44.53 -31.97 31.51
C SER A 17 -45.83 -31.14 31.56
N GLY A 18 -46.32 -30.67 30.41
CA GLY A 18 -47.72 -30.22 30.20
C GLY A 18 -47.79 -28.78 29.67
N GLY A 19 -48.39 -28.46 28.53
CA GLY A 19 -49.30 -29.20 27.65
C GLY A 19 -50.40 -28.24 27.18
N GLY A 20 -50.68 -28.18 25.87
CA GLY A 20 -51.75 -27.35 25.32
C GLY A 20 -51.70 -27.22 23.78
N SER A 21 -52.22 -28.24 23.10
CA SER A 21 -52.46 -28.36 21.66
C SER A 21 -53.92 -28.05 21.29
N VAL A 22 -54.21 -27.71 20.03
CA VAL A 22 -55.34 -28.12 19.11
C VAL A 22 -55.20 -27.20 17.87
N ASP A 23 -54.75 -27.61 16.68
CA ASP A 23 -55.26 -28.51 15.60
C ASP A 23 -55.94 -27.76 14.41
N PRO A 24 -55.98 -28.35 13.18
CA PRO A 24 -55.84 -27.64 11.89
C PRO A 24 -56.97 -27.92 10.86
N ALA A 25 -56.96 -27.21 9.72
CA ALA A 25 -57.68 -27.47 8.46
C ALA A 25 -57.53 -26.24 7.53
N GLU A 26 -57.55 -26.22 6.19
CA GLU A 26 -57.44 -27.16 5.05
C GLU A 26 -57.62 -26.26 3.77
N ARG A 27 -57.19 -26.73 2.58
CA ARG A 27 -57.47 -26.22 1.19
C ARG A 27 -56.67 -25.01 0.67
N GLY A 28 -56.21 -24.95 -0.59
CA GLY A 28 -56.39 -25.79 -1.77
C GLY A 28 -55.52 -25.28 -2.95
N GLU A 29 -55.42 -26.12 -3.98
CA GLU A 29 -54.67 -25.96 -5.24
C GLU A 29 -55.21 -24.83 -6.17
N ASP A 30 -54.33 -24.25 -7.02
CA ASP A 30 -54.28 -24.44 -8.50
C ASP A 30 -53.71 -23.19 -9.25
N PRO A 31 -53.03 -23.34 -10.41
CA PRO A 31 -52.25 -22.31 -11.09
C PRO A 31 -52.90 -21.76 -12.39
N ARG A 32 -52.29 -20.68 -12.92
CA ARG A 32 -52.37 -20.13 -14.30
C ARG A 32 -53.47 -19.11 -14.64
N LEU A 33 -53.06 -18.25 -15.59
CA LEU A 33 -53.77 -17.29 -16.43
C LEU A 33 -54.12 -15.90 -15.84
N HIS A 34 -53.42 -14.86 -16.32
CA HIS A 34 -53.92 -14.07 -17.45
C HIS A 34 -52.82 -13.21 -18.07
N ALA A 35 -52.60 -13.44 -19.37
CA ALA A 35 -51.90 -12.58 -20.29
C ALA A 35 -52.89 -11.59 -20.93
N ARG A 36 -52.45 -10.36 -21.24
CA ARG A 36 -52.74 -9.59 -22.48
C ARG A 36 -51.98 -8.25 -22.45
N VAL A 37 -51.02 -8.03 -23.35
CA VAL A 37 -51.13 -7.43 -24.71
C VAL A 37 -50.84 -5.92 -24.68
N GLY A 38 -49.84 -5.52 -25.46
CA GLY A 38 -49.51 -4.13 -25.79
C GLY A 38 -48.32 -4.07 -26.73
N ARG A 39 -48.58 -4.21 -28.04
CA ARG A 39 -47.61 -4.30 -29.13
C ARG A 39 -47.65 -3.00 -29.96
N ARG A 40 -46.49 -2.65 -30.55
CA ARG A 40 -46.23 -1.78 -31.74
C ARG A 40 -45.98 -0.27 -31.51
N PRO A 41 -45.36 0.46 -32.48
CA PRO A 41 -44.72 0.02 -33.75
C PRO A 41 -43.30 0.56 -34.03
N ARG A 42 -42.66 -0.02 -35.06
CA ARG A 42 -41.56 0.56 -35.86
C ARG A 42 -42.12 1.44 -36.99
N ALA A 43 -41.48 2.57 -37.27
CA ALA A 43 -41.40 3.30 -38.55
C ALA A 43 -40.13 4.19 -38.48
N ALA A 44 -39.08 4.03 -39.29
CA ALA A 44 -38.91 4.29 -40.72
C ALA A 44 -38.66 5.79 -41.09
N ALA A 45 -37.42 6.04 -41.51
CA ALA A 45 -36.98 6.86 -42.66
C ALA A 45 -36.60 8.36 -42.54
N ARG A 46 -35.55 8.68 -43.34
CA ARG A 46 -35.02 9.97 -43.86
C ARG A 46 -34.16 10.81 -42.91
N ALA A 47 -32.85 10.99 -43.14
CA ALA A 47 -32.14 11.64 -44.26
C ALA A 47 -32.39 13.16 -44.34
N ASP A 48 -31.41 13.97 -43.93
CA ASP A 48 -31.04 15.15 -44.71
C ASP A 48 -29.56 15.54 -44.49
N ARG A 49 -28.94 15.96 -45.59
CA ARG A 49 -27.58 16.50 -45.71
C ARG A 49 -27.68 18.02 -45.81
N SER A 50 -26.52 18.66 -45.65
CA SER A 50 -26.16 19.99 -46.15
C SER A 50 -26.48 21.17 -45.23
N HIS A 51 -25.43 21.89 -44.82
CA HIS A 51 -24.97 23.07 -45.56
C HIS A 51 -23.48 23.28 -45.28
N GLY A 52 -22.75 23.68 -46.32
CA GLY A 52 -21.33 24.00 -46.24
C GLY A 52 -21.04 25.37 -46.83
N ARG A 53 -19.75 25.70 -46.77
CA ARG A 53 -18.98 26.71 -47.52
C ARG A 53 -19.01 28.15 -47.00
N ALA A 54 -17.80 28.63 -46.70
CA ALA A 54 -17.31 29.89 -47.24
C ALA A 54 -15.82 29.75 -47.62
N CYS A 55 -15.54 29.93 -48.91
CA CYS A 55 -14.24 30.17 -49.55
C CYS A 55 -13.65 31.51 -49.05
N ALA A 56 -12.35 31.68 -48.78
CA ALA A 56 -11.13 31.61 -49.62
C ALA A 56 -10.74 32.94 -50.32
N ARG A 57 -9.42 33.22 -50.22
CA ARG A 57 -8.52 34.07 -51.03
C ARG A 57 -8.32 35.55 -50.67
N LEU A 58 -7.06 35.88 -50.40
CA LEU A 58 -6.31 36.91 -51.12
C LEU A 58 -4.78 36.68 -51.04
N THR A 59 -4.12 37.02 -52.14
CA THR A 59 -2.73 36.74 -52.57
C THR A 59 -1.84 37.98 -52.52
N ARG A 60 -0.52 37.85 -52.20
CA ARG A 60 0.65 38.35 -53.00
C ARG A 60 2.02 38.25 -52.29
N VAL A 61 2.95 37.55 -52.96
CA VAL A 61 4.35 37.85 -53.35
C VAL A 61 5.23 38.84 -52.53
N THR A 62 6.41 38.40 -52.06
CA THR A 62 7.80 38.79 -52.49
C THR A 62 8.92 38.04 -51.73
N ARG A 63 10.12 38.07 -52.33
CA ARG A 63 11.38 37.31 -52.13
C ARG A 63 12.07 37.37 -50.74
N GLY A 64 12.81 36.29 -50.44
CA GLY A 64 14.20 36.34 -49.96
C GLY A 64 14.49 35.95 -48.50
N GLY A 65 15.47 35.06 -48.30
CA GLY A 65 16.19 34.87 -47.03
C GLY A 65 15.79 33.65 -46.20
N GLY A 66 16.73 32.73 -45.99
CA GLY A 66 16.49 31.47 -45.28
C GLY A 66 16.38 31.63 -43.76
N CYS A 67 15.66 30.70 -43.14
CA CYS A 67 15.98 30.11 -41.83
C CYS A 67 15.07 28.89 -41.61
N ALA A 68 15.65 27.77 -41.21
CA ALA A 68 14.94 26.53 -40.95
C ALA A 68 14.15 26.63 -39.63
N ILE A 69 12.82 26.52 -39.72
CA ILE A 69 11.94 26.28 -38.57
C ILE A 69 11.01 25.12 -38.94
N ILE A 70 11.20 24.00 -38.25
CA ILE A 70 10.43 22.77 -38.37
C ILE A 70 9.03 23.04 -37.80
N GLN A 71 8.03 23.19 -38.67
CA GLN A 71 6.61 23.11 -38.30
C GLN A 71 6.12 21.65 -38.34
N PRO A 72 5.18 21.27 -37.46
CA PRO A 72 4.66 19.91 -37.41
C PRO A 72 3.76 19.64 -38.63
N ALA A 73 4.08 18.59 -39.37
CA ALA A 73 3.31 18.15 -40.52
C ALA A 73 1.92 17.63 -40.07
N VAL A 74 0.88 18.36 -40.46
CA VAL A 74 -0.51 17.90 -40.48
C VAL A 74 -0.61 16.84 -41.57
N PHE A 75 -0.73 15.56 -41.19
CA PHE A 75 -0.96 14.48 -42.15
C PHE A 75 -2.45 14.28 -42.40
N HIS A 76 -2.84 14.49 -43.66
CA HIS A 76 -4.16 14.20 -44.20
C HIS A 76 -4.50 12.70 -44.10
N ALA A 77 -5.71 12.41 -43.66
CA ALA A 77 -6.31 11.08 -43.63
C ALA A 77 -6.56 10.56 -45.06
N GLY A 78 -6.04 9.36 -45.36
CA GLY A 78 -6.23 8.64 -46.61
C GLY A 78 -6.28 7.14 -46.40
N SER A 79 -7.51 6.62 -46.26
CA SER A 79 -8.03 5.26 -46.55
C SER A 79 -7.25 3.98 -46.19
N ARG A 80 -7.96 3.14 -45.41
CA ARG A 80 -8.04 1.66 -45.42
C ARG A 80 -6.86 0.86 -44.83
N GLY A 81 -7.05 0.49 -43.56
CA GLY A 81 -6.41 -0.64 -42.88
C GLY A 81 -6.87 -0.65 -41.43
N THR A 82 -7.84 -1.50 -41.08
CA THR A 82 -8.40 -1.62 -39.72
C THR A 82 -7.42 -2.30 -38.78
N GLY A 83 -6.42 -1.55 -38.31
CA GLY A 83 -5.58 -1.87 -37.16
C GLY A 83 -5.71 -0.74 -36.16
N VAL A 84 -6.77 -0.75 -35.35
CA VAL A 84 -6.94 0.25 -34.29
C VAL A 84 -5.87 -0.03 -33.24
N ALA A 85 -4.88 0.85 -33.13
CA ALA A 85 -3.96 0.89 -32.00
C ALA A 85 -4.80 1.18 -30.74
N GLN A 86 -5.18 0.11 -30.03
CA GLN A 86 -6.02 0.25 -28.85
C GLN A 86 -5.24 0.98 -27.76
N THR A 87 -5.78 2.10 -27.30
CA THR A 87 -5.24 2.86 -26.17
C THR A 87 -5.36 2.03 -24.87
N GLU A 88 -4.49 2.28 -23.88
CA GLU A 88 -4.57 1.60 -22.56
C GLU A 88 -5.97 1.70 -21.95
N ALA A 89 -6.69 2.80 -22.20
CA ALA A 89 -8.09 2.98 -21.79
C ALA A 89 -9.07 2.04 -22.51
N GLU A 90 -8.90 1.78 -23.81
CA GLU A 90 -9.78 0.90 -24.60
C GLU A 90 -9.58 -0.59 -24.28
N LEU A 91 -8.34 -1.01 -23.97
CA LEU A 91 -8.05 -2.37 -23.50
C LEU A 91 -8.64 -2.65 -22.12
N LEU A 92 -8.78 -1.60 -21.29
CA LEU A 92 -9.35 -1.70 -19.95
C LEU A 92 -10.89 -1.78 -19.99
N ASP A 93 -11.58 -1.10 -20.91
CA ASP A 93 -13.04 -0.96 -20.89
C ASP A 93 -13.81 -1.97 -21.79
N ASN A 94 -13.21 -3.10 -22.19
CA ASN A 94 -13.88 -4.09 -23.05
C ASN A 94 -14.98 -4.87 -22.28
N PRO A 95 -16.30 -4.60 -22.52
CA PRO A 95 -17.38 -5.15 -21.70
C PRO A 95 -17.83 -6.55 -22.13
N VAL A 96 -17.32 -7.06 -23.27
CA VAL A 96 -17.82 -8.27 -23.93
C VAL A 96 -17.06 -9.54 -23.50
N ALA A 97 -15.86 -9.41 -22.95
CA ALA A 97 -15.07 -10.52 -22.41
C ALA A 97 -14.99 -10.37 -20.88
N GLY A 98 -15.68 -11.24 -20.15
CA GLY A 98 -15.77 -11.19 -18.69
C GLY A 98 -14.43 -10.91 -17.98
N ARG A 99 -14.48 -10.02 -16.98
CA ARG A 99 -13.38 -9.50 -16.16
C ARG A 99 -12.26 -8.83 -16.99
N PRO A 100 -12.08 -7.51 -16.85
CA PRO A 100 -11.15 -6.79 -17.69
C PRO A 100 -9.70 -7.14 -17.33
N THR A 101 -8.81 -7.16 -18.33
CA THR A 101 -7.44 -7.67 -18.17
C THR A 101 -6.63 -6.82 -17.17
N LEU A 102 -5.92 -7.50 -16.27
CA LEU A 102 -5.04 -6.87 -15.28
C LEU A 102 -3.63 -6.64 -15.82
N ILE A 103 -3.21 -7.51 -16.73
CA ILE A 103 -1.90 -7.47 -17.40
C ILE A 103 -2.16 -7.10 -18.86
N LEU A 104 -1.48 -6.06 -19.34
CA LEU A 104 -1.64 -5.57 -20.70
C LEU A 104 -0.74 -6.33 -21.66
N ARG A 105 -1.17 -6.45 -22.92
CA ARG A 105 -0.42 -7.04 -24.04
C ARG A 105 -0.14 -8.55 -23.94
N SER A 106 -0.89 -9.27 -23.09
CA SER A 106 -0.85 -10.74 -22.97
C SER A 106 0.57 -11.34 -22.98
N PRO A 107 1.46 -10.92 -22.05
CA PRO A 107 2.80 -11.48 -21.96
C PRO A 107 2.70 -12.98 -21.65
N ASP A 108 3.37 -13.81 -22.44
CA ASP A 108 3.52 -15.24 -22.20
C ASP A 108 4.26 -15.50 -20.86
N PHE A 109 4.09 -16.67 -20.25
CA PHE A 109 4.73 -16.99 -18.95
C PHE A 109 6.24 -16.74 -18.92
N HIS A 110 6.91 -16.99 -20.05
CA HIS A 110 8.34 -16.71 -20.20
C HIS A 110 8.64 -15.20 -20.11
N SER A 111 7.88 -14.39 -20.83
CA SER A 111 8.11 -12.94 -20.90
C SER A 111 7.94 -12.24 -19.54
N ILE A 112 6.98 -12.68 -18.70
CA ILE A 112 6.85 -12.17 -17.32
C ILE A 112 8.11 -12.49 -16.51
N THR A 113 8.63 -13.70 -16.66
CA THR A 113 9.83 -14.14 -15.95
C THR A 113 11.03 -13.29 -16.34
N GLU A 114 11.23 -13.05 -17.64
CA GLU A 114 12.30 -12.20 -18.16
C GLU A 114 12.24 -10.77 -17.62
N VAL A 115 11.06 -10.15 -17.65
CA VAL A 115 10.87 -8.78 -17.19
C VAL A 115 11.16 -8.65 -15.69
N VAL A 116 10.66 -9.57 -14.86
CA VAL A 116 10.80 -9.45 -13.40
C VAL A 116 12.21 -9.84 -12.93
N ALA A 117 12.88 -10.76 -13.62
CA ALA A 117 14.23 -11.17 -13.26
C ALA A 117 15.32 -10.22 -13.82
N ALA A 118 15.03 -9.46 -14.88
CA ALA A 118 16.01 -8.54 -15.50
C ALA A 118 16.67 -7.54 -14.52
N PRO A 119 15.94 -6.87 -13.60
CA PRO A 119 16.55 -5.99 -12.60
C PRO A 119 17.53 -6.69 -11.66
N VAL A 120 17.27 -7.97 -11.33
CA VAL A 120 18.10 -8.78 -10.43
C VAL A 120 19.36 -9.28 -11.15
N GLU A 121 19.24 -9.62 -12.43
CA GLU A 121 20.35 -10.21 -13.20
C GLU A 121 21.33 -9.18 -13.75
N ARG A 122 20.82 -8.04 -14.23
CA ARG A 122 21.63 -6.98 -14.84
C ARG A 122 22.52 -6.29 -13.79
N PRO A 123 23.66 -5.70 -14.19
CA PRO A 123 24.43 -4.83 -13.31
C PRO A 123 23.57 -3.63 -12.87
N ALA A 124 23.89 -3.07 -11.70
CA ALA A 124 23.13 -1.94 -11.17
C ALA A 124 23.24 -0.74 -12.13
N PRO A 125 22.11 -0.21 -12.64
CA PRO A 125 22.14 0.97 -13.50
C PRO A 125 22.61 2.19 -12.70
N ILE A 126 23.12 3.21 -13.40
CA ILE A 126 23.55 4.48 -12.78
C ILE A 126 22.42 5.09 -11.94
N GLY A 127 21.18 4.99 -12.42
CA GLY A 127 19.99 5.44 -11.67
C GLY A 127 19.88 4.82 -10.29
N TRP A 128 20.23 3.54 -10.11
CA TRP A 128 20.19 2.89 -8.79
C TRP A 128 21.20 3.52 -7.83
N TRP A 129 22.43 3.81 -8.29
CA TRP A 129 23.45 4.48 -7.48
C TRP A 129 23.06 5.92 -7.11
N LEU A 130 22.41 6.63 -8.03
CA LEU A 130 21.90 7.99 -7.79
C LEU A 130 20.83 8.04 -6.70
N PHE A 131 20.06 6.97 -6.49
CA PHE A 131 19.14 6.86 -5.36
C PHE A 131 19.81 6.29 -4.11
N PHE A 132 20.65 5.25 -4.27
CA PHE A 132 21.27 4.54 -3.16
C PHE A 132 22.26 5.40 -2.37
N LEU A 133 23.12 6.18 -3.03
CA LEU A 133 24.14 6.98 -2.34
C LEU A 133 23.52 8.09 -1.46
N PRO A 134 22.54 8.89 -1.93
CA PRO A 134 21.84 9.82 -1.06
C PRO A 134 21.09 9.13 0.09
N SER A 135 20.41 8.01 -0.17
CA SER A 135 19.74 7.25 0.90
C SER A 135 20.72 6.75 1.96
N LEU A 136 21.90 6.29 1.54
CA LEU A 136 22.96 5.85 2.45
C LEU A 136 23.56 7.04 3.24
N ALA A 137 23.71 8.21 2.62
CA ALA A 137 24.14 9.42 3.32
C ALA A 137 23.13 9.85 4.38
N LEU A 138 21.83 9.78 4.09
CA LEU A 138 20.77 10.02 5.08
C LEU A 138 20.74 8.97 6.19
N LEU A 139 21.01 7.70 5.87
CA LEU A 139 21.20 6.67 6.90
C LEU A 139 22.42 6.98 7.78
N GLY A 140 23.51 7.49 7.19
CA GLY A 140 24.67 8.00 7.93
C GLY A 140 24.28 9.13 8.90
N LEU A 141 23.43 10.06 8.45
CA LEU A 141 22.87 11.12 9.31
C LEU A 141 22.07 10.54 10.48
N LEU A 142 21.25 9.50 10.26
CA LEU A 142 20.55 8.81 11.34
C LEU A 142 21.53 8.22 12.35
N GLY A 143 22.57 7.54 11.86
CA GLY A 143 23.61 6.95 12.70
C GLY A 143 24.32 7.99 13.56
N VAL A 144 24.64 9.16 12.99
CA VAL A 144 25.23 10.28 13.74
C VAL A 144 24.26 10.82 14.79
N ALA A 145 23.00 11.08 14.41
CA ALA A 145 22.00 11.63 15.33
C ALA A 145 21.72 10.68 16.51
N VAL A 146 21.59 9.38 16.26
CA VAL A 146 21.37 8.36 17.31
C VAL A 146 22.61 8.19 18.17
N SER A 147 23.82 8.20 17.59
CA SER A 147 25.05 8.11 18.37
C SER A 147 25.23 9.31 19.30
N TRP A 148 24.91 10.51 18.80
CA TRP A 148 24.94 11.73 19.60
C TRP A 148 23.88 11.72 20.72
N LEU A 149 22.67 11.24 20.42
CA LEU A 149 21.59 11.03 21.41
C LEU A 149 22.02 10.12 22.55
N PHE A 150 22.74 9.04 22.26
CA PHE A 150 23.22 8.12 23.29
C PHE A 150 24.39 8.66 24.09
N TRP A 151 25.19 9.55 23.50
CA TRP A 151 26.33 10.17 24.16
C TRP A 151 25.91 11.29 25.11
N GLU A 152 25.09 12.23 24.63
CA GLU A 152 24.69 13.43 25.39
C GLU A 152 23.40 13.20 26.20
N GLY A 153 22.50 12.36 25.70
CA GLY A 153 21.21 12.04 26.32
C GLY A 153 20.01 12.68 25.61
N ILE A 154 18.80 12.35 26.08
CA ILE A 154 17.52 12.75 25.45
C ILE A 154 17.31 14.27 25.37
N GLY A 155 17.97 15.05 26.23
CA GLY A 155 17.86 16.50 26.26
C GLY A 155 18.34 17.21 24.99
N ILE A 156 18.97 16.51 24.04
CA ILE A 156 19.30 17.08 22.73
C ILE A 156 18.07 17.31 21.85
N TRP A 157 16.96 16.61 22.12
CA TRP A 157 15.69 16.84 21.46
C TRP A 157 14.95 18.02 22.10
N GLY A 158 14.06 18.64 21.33
CA GLY A 158 13.28 19.79 21.78
C GLY A 158 12.19 19.48 22.81
N LEU A 159 12.27 18.32 23.46
CA LEU A 159 11.31 17.86 24.45
C LEU A 159 11.34 18.77 25.68
N ASN A 160 10.18 18.98 26.28
CA ASN A 160 10.04 19.76 27.50
C ASN A 160 8.99 19.13 28.42
N VAL A 161 8.86 19.66 29.63
CA VAL A 161 7.63 19.45 30.42
C VAL A 161 6.78 20.68 30.13
N PRO A 162 5.58 20.52 29.54
CA PRO A 162 4.72 19.33 29.56
C PRO A 162 4.83 18.38 28.35
N VAL A 163 5.48 18.79 27.25
CA VAL A 163 5.55 17.99 26.00
C VAL A 163 6.69 16.97 26.04
N GLY A 164 6.48 15.89 26.79
CA GLY A 164 7.44 14.80 26.94
C GLY A 164 7.57 13.88 25.72
N TRP A 165 6.61 13.94 24.80
CA TRP A 165 6.62 13.24 23.51
C TRP A 165 6.25 14.19 22.39
N ALA A 166 7.00 14.11 21.28
CA ALA A 166 6.74 14.92 20.10
C ALA A 166 7.17 14.15 18.85
N TRP A 167 8.30 14.51 18.23
CA TRP A 167 8.73 13.94 16.94
C TRP A 167 9.11 12.47 17.04
N ASP A 168 9.67 12.03 18.16
CA ASP A 168 10.00 10.64 18.47
C ASP A 168 8.79 9.70 18.28
N ILE A 169 7.72 9.90 19.07
CA ILE A 169 6.52 9.06 18.99
C ILE A 169 5.70 9.38 17.74
N THR A 170 5.67 10.64 17.27
CA THR A 170 5.02 10.98 16.00
C THR A 170 5.58 10.13 14.86
N ASN A 171 6.91 10.02 14.77
CA ASN A 171 7.58 9.24 13.75
C ASN A 171 7.37 7.74 13.95
N PHE A 172 7.39 7.26 15.19
CA PHE A 172 7.05 5.88 15.51
C PHE A 172 5.68 5.47 14.94
N VAL A 173 4.62 6.19 15.32
CA VAL A 173 3.25 5.88 14.89
C VAL A 173 3.08 6.07 13.38
N PHE A 174 3.78 7.04 12.79
CA PHE A 174 3.80 7.26 11.35
C PHE A 174 4.40 6.07 10.59
N TRP A 175 5.56 5.56 11.02
CA TRP A 175 6.22 4.42 10.38
C TRP A 175 5.45 3.12 10.58
N VAL A 176 4.89 2.87 11.77
CA VAL A 176 3.98 1.72 12.00
C VAL A 176 2.78 1.83 11.07
N GLY A 177 2.17 3.02 11.00
CA GLY A 177 1.03 3.32 10.12
C GLY A 177 1.31 2.99 8.66
N ILE A 178 2.44 3.45 8.11
CA ILE A 178 2.87 3.13 6.74
C ILE A 178 2.98 1.61 6.53
N GLY A 179 3.50 0.90 7.54
CA GLY A 179 3.70 -0.53 7.45
C GLY A 179 2.41 -1.32 7.22
N HIS A 180 1.28 -0.85 7.74
CA HIS A 180 0.02 -1.61 7.69
C HIS A 180 -0.55 -1.86 6.29
N ALA A 181 -0.34 -0.94 5.34
CA ALA A 181 -0.91 -1.10 4.00
C ALA A 181 -0.34 -2.32 3.26
N GLY A 182 0.93 -2.65 3.46
CA GLY A 182 1.53 -3.81 2.78
C GLY A 182 0.92 -5.14 3.21
N THR A 183 0.72 -5.32 4.52
CA THR A 183 0.01 -6.48 5.06
C THR A 183 -1.47 -6.49 4.72
N LEU A 184 -2.14 -5.33 4.57
CA LEU A 184 -3.52 -5.28 4.08
C LEU A 184 -3.62 -5.73 2.61
N ILE A 185 -2.72 -5.22 1.75
CA ILE A 185 -2.69 -5.59 0.32
C ILE A 185 -2.44 -7.09 0.14
N SER A 186 -1.61 -7.68 1.00
CA SER A 186 -1.18 -9.06 0.83
C SER A 186 -2.06 -10.08 1.56
N ALA A 187 -2.58 -9.76 2.76
CA ALA A 187 -3.46 -10.64 3.52
C ALA A 187 -4.95 -10.38 3.26
N ILE A 188 -5.44 -9.15 3.51
CA ILE A 188 -6.88 -8.85 3.45
C ILE A 188 -7.42 -8.98 2.02
N LEU A 189 -6.70 -8.44 1.03
CA LEU A 189 -7.12 -8.60 -0.37
C LEU A 189 -7.01 -10.05 -0.85
N PHE A 190 -6.13 -10.87 -0.27
CA PHE A 190 -6.08 -12.29 -0.54
C PHE A 190 -7.32 -13.02 -0.03
N LEU A 191 -7.75 -12.72 1.20
CA LEU A 191 -8.99 -13.26 1.77
C LEU A 191 -10.22 -12.88 0.93
N PHE A 192 -10.27 -11.64 0.42
CA PHE A 192 -11.30 -11.20 -0.52
C PHE A 192 -11.12 -11.71 -1.97
N ARG A 193 -10.12 -12.58 -2.20
CA ARG A 193 -9.77 -13.16 -3.51
C ARG A 193 -9.62 -12.12 -4.63
N GLN A 194 -9.09 -10.95 -4.28
CA GLN A 194 -8.89 -9.86 -5.22
C GLN A 194 -7.63 -10.09 -6.05
N LYS A 195 -7.79 -10.44 -7.33
CA LYS A 195 -6.69 -10.80 -8.22
C LYS A 195 -5.73 -9.65 -8.56
N TRP A 196 -6.13 -8.38 -8.39
CA TRP A 196 -5.29 -7.23 -8.73
C TRP A 196 -4.12 -7.01 -7.75
N ARG A 197 -4.13 -7.64 -6.57
CA ARG A 197 -3.04 -7.51 -5.59
C ARG A 197 -1.71 -8.11 -6.08
N THR A 198 -1.76 -9.09 -6.99
CA THR A 198 -0.61 -9.97 -7.33
C THR A 198 0.57 -9.22 -7.96
N SER A 199 0.31 -8.09 -8.60
CA SER A 199 1.34 -7.25 -9.22
C SER A 199 2.07 -6.34 -8.22
N ILE A 200 1.53 -6.15 -7.01
CA ILE A 200 2.01 -5.14 -6.04
C ILE A 200 2.39 -5.77 -4.68
N ASN A 201 1.81 -6.92 -4.32
CA ASN A 201 1.93 -7.54 -3.01
C ASN A 201 3.38 -7.64 -2.50
N ARG A 202 4.32 -8.13 -3.31
CA ARG A 202 5.70 -8.36 -2.84
C ARG A 202 6.42 -7.08 -2.46
N ALA A 203 6.25 -6.02 -3.26
CA ALA A 203 6.82 -4.72 -2.96
C ALA A 203 6.14 -4.07 -1.74
N ALA A 204 4.82 -4.28 -1.59
CA ALA A 204 4.07 -3.77 -0.45
C ALA A 204 4.44 -4.50 0.86
N GLU A 205 4.60 -5.83 0.83
CA GLU A 205 5.09 -6.63 1.97
C GLU A 205 6.52 -6.21 2.37
N ALA A 206 7.42 -5.98 1.41
CA ALA A 206 8.77 -5.48 1.70
C ALA A 206 8.73 -4.08 2.34
N MET A 207 7.87 -3.19 1.83
CA MET A 207 7.62 -1.87 2.42
C MET A 207 7.20 -1.99 3.89
N THR A 208 6.31 -2.93 4.23
CA THR A 208 5.92 -3.18 5.63
C THR A 208 7.12 -3.48 6.49
N ILE A 209 7.97 -4.43 6.08
CA ILE A 209 9.12 -4.86 6.89
C ILE A 209 10.07 -3.69 7.12
N PHE A 210 10.38 -2.91 6.09
CA PHE A 210 11.30 -1.78 6.23
C PHE A 210 10.71 -0.64 7.06
N ALA A 211 9.41 -0.38 6.92
CA ALA A 211 8.70 0.59 7.74
C ALA A 211 8.69 0.17 9.21
N VAL A 212 8.47 -1.13 9.50
CA VAL A 212 8.51 -1.67 10.87
C VAL A 212 9.93 -1.58 11.46
N ILE A 213 10.98 -1.83 10.68
CA ILE A 213 12.37 -1.63 11.15
C ILE A 213 12.63 -0.16 11.51
N CYS A 214 12.15 0.78 10.67
CA CYS A 214 12.25 2.22 10.98
C CYS A 214 11.45 2.57 12.23
N ALA A 215 10.22 2.03 12.37
CA ALA A 215 9.38 2.23 13.54
C ALA A 215 10.06 1.73 14.82
N MET A 216 10.55 0.49 14.85
CA MET A 216 11.20 -0.13 16.01
C MET A 216 12.44 0.63 16.49
N THR A 217 13.05 1.46 15.62
CA THR A 217 14.16 2.32 16.03
C THR A 217 13.70 3.33 17.09
N PHE A 218 12.51 3.91 16.95
CA PHE A 218 12.02 4.97 17.85
C PHE A 218 11.78 4.52 19.30
N PRO A 219 11.06 3.41 19.59
CA PRO A 219 10.99 2.83 20.94
C PRO A 219 12.36 2.51 21.53
N GLY A 220 13.32 2.11 20.68
CA GLY A 220 14.69 1.85 21.08
C GLY A 220 15.48 3.09 21.47
N ILE A 221 15.26 4.23 20.80
CA ILE A 221 16.07 5.45 21.01
C ILE A 221 15.40 6.49 21.91
N HIS A 222 14.06 6.50 22.05
CA HIS A 222 13.36 7.51 22.84
C HIS A 222 13.40 7.26 24.35
N VAL A 223 13.93 6.11 24.79
CA VAL A 223 14.04 5.78 26.21
C VAL A 223 15.36 6.30 26.78
N GLY A 224 15.33 6.94 27.96
CA GLY A 224 16.52 7.59 28.51
C GLY A 224 17.65 6.62 28.86
N ARG A 225 17.34 5.35 29.07
CA ARG A 225 18.30 4.29 29.40
C ARG A 225 18.08 3.07 28.51
N VAL A 226 18.54 3.17 27.28
CA VAL A 226 18.37 2.12 26.25
C VAL A 226 18.99 0.78 26.67
N TRP A 227 20.13 0.79 27.37
CA TRP A 227 20.84 -0.43 27.76
C TRP A 227 20.07 -1.33 28.75
N VAL A 228 19.00 -0.84 29.39
CA VAL A 228 18.10 -1.64 30.24
C VAL A 228 16.78 -1.99 29.57
N ALA A 229 16.63 -1.74 28.25
CA ALA A 229 15.43 -2.06 27.49
C ALA A 229 15.00 -3.53 27.60
N TYR A 230 15.94 -4.44 27.89
CA TYR A 230 15.64 -5.86 28.09
C TYR A 230 14.71 -6.15 29.28
N TRP A 231 14.54 -5.22 30.24
CA TRP A 231 13.57 -5.34 31.34
C TRP A 231 12.12 -5.25 30.90
N MET A 232 11.85 -4.79 29.66
CA MET A 232 10.51 -4.82 29.09
C MET A 232 10.07 -6.25 28.73
N PHE A 233 11.02 -7.18 28.52
CA PHE A 233 10.67 -8.56 28.22
C PHE A 233 10.38 -9.34 29.51
N PRO A 234 9.37 -10.23 29.50
CA PRO A 234 8.99 -11.04 30.65
C PRO A 234 9.97 -12.21 30.83
N VAL A 235 11.21 -11.90 31.18
CA VAL A 235 12.28 -12.88 31.40
C VAL A 235 12.51 -13.08 32.90
N PRO A 236 12.50 -14.33 33.41
CA PRO A 236 12.87 -14.60 34.78
C PRO A 236 14.26 -14.02 35.10
N ASN A 237 14.32 -13.17 36.13
CA ASN A 237 15.56 -12.53 36.57
C ASN A 237 15.81 -12.79 38.06
N GLN A 238 17.03 -12.50 38.50
CA GLN A 238 17.49 -12.71 39.87
C GLN A 238 16.70 -11.89 40.90
N MET A 239 16.05 -10.82 40.48
CA MET A 239 15.27 -9.91 41.33
C MET A 239 13.81 -10.37 41.49
N GLY A 240 13.35 -11.39 40.75
CA GLY A 240 11.94 -11.79 40.72
C GLY A 240 11.00 -10.73 40.16
N MET A 241 11.53 -9.74 39.44
CA MET A 241 10.77 -8.60 38.92
C MET A 241 10.15 -8.92 37.55
N TRP A 242 8.94 -8.43 37.31
CA TRP A 242 8.20 -8.62 36.06
C TRP A 242 7.71 -7.27 35.51
N PRO A 243 7.54 -7.14 34.19
CA PRO A 243 6.98 -5.94 33.60
C PRO A 243 5.48 -5.79 33.97
N ASN A 244 4.99 -4.55 33.98
CA ASN A 244 3.59 -4.26 34.25
C ASN A 244 2.74 -4.45 32.98
N PHE A 245 1.97 -5.54 32.93
CA PHE A 245 1.08 -5.86 31.81
C PHE A 245 -0.15 -4.97 31.66
N ARG A 246 -0.33 -3.93 32.49
CA ARG A 246 -1.39 -2.92 32.31
C ARG A 246 -0.96 -1.74 31.46
N SER A 247 0.34 -1.58 31.19
CA SER A 247 0.86 -0.46 30.41
C SER A 247 0.69 -0.73 28.90
N PRO A 248 0.00 0.16 28.16
CA PRO A 248 -0.10 0.06 26.71
C PRO A 248 1.27 0.05 25.99
N LEU A 249 2.26 0.78 26.51
CA LEU A 249 3.63 0.77 25.99
C LEU A 249 4.26 -0.64 26.01
N LEU A 250 3.92 -1.47 27.00
CA LEU A 250 4.39 -2.86 27.00
C LEU A 250 3.67 -3.68 25.93
N TRP A 251 2.37 -3.44 25.72
CA TRP A 251 1.62 -4.10 24.65
C TRP A 251 2.20 -3.75 23.29
N ASP A 252 2.71 -2.54 23.11
CA ASP A 252 3.38 -2.12 21.88
C ASP A 252 4.64 -2.95 21.59
N VAL A 253 5.47 -3.22 22.60
CA VAL A 253 6.65 -4.12 22.46
C VAL A 253 6.23 -5.49 21.92
N PHE A 254 5.12 -6.07 22.41
CA PHE A 254 4.61 -7.33 21.90
C PHE A 254 3.96 -7.19 20.51
N ALA A 255 3.15 -6.16 20.31
CA ALA A 255 2.41 -5.94 19.07
C ALA A 255 3.37 -5.76 17.90
N VAL A 256 4.34 -4.84 18.01
CA VAL A 256 5.30 -4.54 16.95
C VAL A 256 6.27 -5.69 16.72
N SER A 257 6.74 -6.38 17.77
CA SER A 257 7.64 -7.53 17.60
C SER A 257 6.96 -8.73 16.93
N VAL A 258 5.72 -9.05 17.34
CA VAL A 258 4.92 -10.10 16.69
C VAL A 258 4.56 -9.69 15.27
N TYR A 259 4.18 -8.43 15.05
CA TYR A 259 3.88 -7.90 13.73
C TYR A 259 5.06 -7.98 12.78
N GLY A 260 6.25 -7.56 13.23
CA GLY A 260 7.49 -7.66 12.46
C GLY A 260 7.83 -9.11 12.14
N THR A 261 7.74 -10.01 13.12
CA THR A 261 8.04 -11.44 12.95
C THR A 261 7.09 -12.10 11.97
N VAL A 262 5.77 -11.91 12.14
CA VAL A 262 4.74 -12.48 11.25
C VAL A 262 4.87 -11.90 9.83
N SER A 263 5.15 -10.60 9.70
CA SER A 263 5.35 -9.96 8.38
C SER A 263 6.56 -10.53 7.65
N VAL A 264 7.68 -10.74 8.35
CA VAL A 264 8.88 -11.38 7.78
C VAL A 264 8.60 -12.82 7.37
N LEU A 265 7.93 -13.60 8.23
CA LEU A 265 7.57 -14.99 7.90
C LEU A 265 6.63 -15.06 6.70
N PHE A 266 5.60 -14.23 6.67
CA PHE A 266 4.62 -14.21 5.60
C PHE A 266 5.23 -13.80 4.26
N TRP A 267 6.03 -12.73 4.25
CA TRP A 267 6.76 -12.29 3.06
C TRP A 267 7.77 -13.35 2.60
N TYR A 268 8.54 -13.93 3.51
CA TYR A 268 9.53 -14.93 3.18
C TYR A 268 8.90 -16.21 2.61
N VAL A 269 7.82 -16.72 3.22
CA VAL A 269 7.08 -17.88 2.69
C VAL A 269 6.62 -17.59 1.27
N GLY A 270 6.02 -16.42 1.03
CA GLY A 270 5.63 -16.00 -0.30
C GLY A 270 6.80 -15.97 -1.29
N LEU A 271 7.99 -15.58 -0.84
CA LEU A 271 9.18 -15.37 -1.65
C LEU A 271 9.89 -16.69 -2.04
N ILE A 272 9.65 -17.80 -1.33
CA ILE A 272 10.24 -19.13 -1.62
C ILE A 272 10.15 -19.53 -3.11
N PRO A 273 8.96 -19.56 -3.75
CA PRO A 273 8.85 -19.92 -5.16
C PRO A 273 9.54 -18.89 -6.08
N ASP A 274 9.52 -17.61 -5.71
CA ASP A 274 10.13 -16.55 -6.51
C ASP A 274 11.66 -16.59 -6.46
N LEU A 275 12.28 -17.09 -5.37
CA LEU A 275 13.73 -17.28 -5.23
C LEU A 275 14.26 -18.50 -6.00
N ALA A 276 13.40 -19.48 -6.27
CA ALA A 276 13.77 -20.63 -7.09
C ALA A 276 14.12 -20.20 -8.54
N THR A 277 13.43 -19.18 -9.06
CA THR A 277 13.67 -18.64 -10.41
C THR A 277 15.10 -18.07 -10.58
N PRO A 278 15.57 -17.09 -9.78
CA PRO A 278 16.93 -16.57 -9.89
C PRO A 278 17.99 -17.60 -9.50
N ARG A 279 17.69 -18.59 -8.64
CA ARG A 279 18.58 -19.74 -8.40
C ARG A 279 18.86 -20.51 -9.69
N ASP A 280 17.82 -20.79 -10.47
CA ASP A 280 17.93 -21.61 -11.68
C ASP A 280 18.54 -20.81 -12.85
N ARG A 281 18.39 -19.48 -12.85
CA ARG A 281 19.01 -18.56 -13.84
C ARG A 281 20.42 -18.07 -13.45
N ALA A 282 20.86 -18.27 -12.20
CA ALA A 282 22.13 -17.75 -11.71
C ALA A 282 23.34 -18.38 -12.44
N LYS A 283 24.11 -17.54 -13.13
CA LYS A 283 25.36 -17.95 -13.80
C LYS A 283 26.52 -18.19 -12.83
N SER A 284 26.61 -17.42 -11.75
CA SER A 284 27.68 -17.53 -10.76
C SER A 284 27.35 -18.54 -9.67
N ARG A 285 28.33 -19.35 -9.26
CA ARG A 285 28.19 -20.35 -8.20
C ARG A 285 27.74 -19.75 -6.86
N ALA A 286 28.27 -18.58 -6.51
CA ALA A 286 27.90 -17.86 -5.28
C ALA A 286 26.43 -17.44 -5.25
N ARG A 287 25.93 -16.79 -6.32
CA ARG A 287 24.49 -16.44 -6.42
C ARG A 287 23.60 -17.68 -6.40
N LYS A 288 23.99 -18.75 -7.10
CA LYS A 288 23.24 -20.01 -7.12
C LYS A 288 23.15 -20.65 -5.73
N LEU A 289 24.25 -20.61 -4.95
CA LEU A 289 24.26 -21.09 -3.57
C LEU A 289 23.39 -20.22 -2.66
N ALA A 290 23.51 -18.90 -2.75
CA ALA A 290 22.73 -17.96 -1.94
C ALA A 290 21.22 -18.09 -2.20
N TYR A 291 20.78 -17.97 -3.45
CA TYR A 291 19.38 -18.16 -3.82
C TYR A 291 18.91 -19.60 -3.56
N GLY A 292 19.78 -20.59 -3.74
CA GLY A 292 19.49 -22.00 -3.45
C GLY A 292 19.22 -22.29 -1.98
N PHE A 293 20.00 -21.67 -1.09
CA PHE A 293 19.80 -21.75 0.35
C PHE A 293 18.43 -21.15 0.74
N PHE A 294 18.14 -19.92 0.29
CA PHE A 294 16.88 -19.25 0.63
C PHE A 294 15.64 -19.84 -0.06
N ALA A 295 15.80 -20.54 -1.19
CA ALA A 295 14.70 -21.24 -1.87
C ALA A 295 14.34 -22.59 -1.20
N LEU A 296 15.05 -23.03 -0.16
CA LEU A 296 14.78 -24.26 0.62
C LEU A 296 14.56 -25.52 -0.24
N GLY A 297 15.28 -25.61 -1.36
CA GLY A 297 15.14 -26.73 -2.30
C GLY A 297 13.80 -26.79 -3.05
N TRP A 298 13.09 -25.67 -3.21
CA TRP A 298 11.82 -25.60 -3.95
C TRP A 298 11.95 -26.13 -5.39
N ARG A 299 11.10 -27.10 -5.75
CA ARG A 299 11.08 -27.78 -7.07
C ARG A 299 9.80 -27.53 -7.88
N GLY A 300 8.81 -26.85 -7.30
CA GLY A 300 7.52 -26.60 -7.98
C GLY A 300 6.63 -27.83 -8.19
N SER A 301 6.83 -28.92 -7.45
CA SER A 301 5.94 -30.09 -7.50
C SER A 301 4.59 -29.83 -6.83
N VAL A 302 3.55 -30.59 -7.21
CA VAL A 302 2.16 -30.42 -6.73
C VAL A 302 2.03 -30.44 -5.20
N ARG A 303 2.74 -31.35 -4.50
CA ARG A 303 2.66 -31.48 -3.03
C ARG A 303 3.09 -30.20 -2.28
N PRO A 304 4.31 -29.65 -2.48
CA PRO A 304 4.71 -28.34 -1.96
C PRO A 304 3.76 -27.20 -2.30
N TRP A 305 3.20 -27.15 -3.52
CA TRP A 305 2.23 -26.12 -3.92
C TRP A 305 0.95 -26.17 -3.07
N HIS A 306 0.39 -27.36 -2.86
CA HIS A 306 -0.80 -27.53 -2.04
C HIS A 306 -0.58 -27.10 -0.57
N HIS A 307 0.58 -27.43 -0.01
CA HIS A 307 0.96 -26.99 1.34
C HIS A 307 1.23 -25.48 1.40
N TYR A 308 1.88 -24.92 0.38
CA TYR A 308 2.15 -23.49 0.27
C TYR A 308 0.85 -22.68 0.27
N GLU A 309 -0.13 -23.05 -0.55
CA GLU A 309 -1.42 -22.36 -0.62
C GLU A 309 -2.16 -22.42 0.72
N SER A 310 -2.16 -23.58 1.37
CA SER A 310 -2.77 -23.77 2.69
C SER A 310 -2.07 -22.92 3.76
N ALA A 311 -0.74 -22.92 3.80
CA ALA A 311 0.05 -22.13 4.75
C ALA A 311 -0.15 -20.62 4.51
N TYR A 312 -0.13 -20.17 3.25
CA TYR A 312 -0.34 -18.77 2.88
C TYR A 312 -1.75 -18.29 3.30
N LEU A 313 -2.78 -19.14 3.14
CA LEU A 313 -4.13 -18.85 3.61
C LEU A 313 -4.22 -18.71 5.13
N VAL A 314 -3.61 -19.63 5.88
CA VAL A 314 -3.59 -19.56 7.35
C VAL A 314 -2.86 -18.31 7.82
N LEU A 315 -1.70 -18.00 7.24
CA LEU A 315 -0.95 -16.79 7.60
C LEU A 315 -1.73 -15.51 7.24
N ALA A 316 -2.41 -15.47 6.10
CA ALA A 316 -3.26 -14.33 5.73
C ALA A 316 -4.45 -14.15 6.71
N ALA A 317 -5.05 -15.27 7.14
CA ALA A 317 -6.13 -15.27 8.12
C ALA A 317 -5.66 -14.80 9.50
N LEU A 318 -4.44 -15.17 9.93
CA LEU A 318 -3.85 -14.72 11.20
C LEU A 318 -3.33 -13.28 11.13
N ALA A 319 -2.76 -12.87 10.00
CA ALA A 319 -2.24 -11.52 9.81
C ALA A 319 -3.35 -10.46 9.80
N THR A 320 -4.57 -10.81 9.36
CA THR A 320 -5.67 -9.84 9.24
C THR A 320 -6.10 -9.26 10.61
N PRO A 321 -6.43 -10.06 11.64
CA PRO A 321 -6.66 -9.54 13.00
C PRO A 321 -5.43 -8.85 13.58
N LEU A 322 -4.22 -9.37 13.28
CA LEU A 322 -2.98 -8.78 13.78
C LEU A 322 -2.82 -7.34 13.30
N VAL A 323 -3.00 -7.07 12.01
CA VAL A 323 -2.94 -5.72 11.42
C VAL A 323 -3.90 -4.75 12.10
N LEU A 324 -5.14 -5.18 12.35
CA LEU A 324 -6.13 -4.34 13.05
C LEU A 324 -5.74 -4.12 14.51
N SER A 325 -5.25 -5.16 15.19
CA SER A 325 -4.89 -5.10 16.61
C SER A 325 -3.64 -4.26 16.90
N VAL A 326 -2.60 -4.33 16.07
CA VAL A 326 -1.32 -3.66 16.31
C VAL A 326 -1.49 -2.15 16.31
N HIS A 327 -2.13 -1.61 15.28
CA HIS A 327 -2.34 -0.16 15.22
C HIS A 327 -3.40 0.32 16.21
N SER A 328 -4.32 -0.57 16.62
CA SER A 328 -5.22 -0.32 17.75
C SER A 328 -4.46 -0.27 19.07
N VAL A 329 -3.46 -1.12 19.29
CA VAL A 329 -2.59 -1.09 20.49
C VAL A 329 -1.80 0.21 20.54
N VAL A 330 -1.18 0.61 19.44
CA VAL A 330 -0.48 1.91 19.34
C VAL A 330 -1.44 3.08 19.62
N SER A 331 -2.70 2.99 19.18
CA SER A 331 -3.69 4.04 19.51
C SER A 331 -4.09 4.05 21.00
N MET A 332 -4.03 2.89 21.67
CA MET A 332 -4.37 2.76 23.09
C MET A 332 -3.33 3.42 24.00
N ASP A 333 -2.10 3.65 23.52
CA ASP A 333 -1.10 4.47 24.21
C ASP A 333 -1.64 5.88 24.52
N PHE A 334 -2.49 6.41 23.64
CA PHE A 334 -3.16 7.69 23.83
C PHE A 334 -4.54 7.52 24.46
N ALA A 335 -5.37 6.61 23.92
CA ALA A 335 -6.78 6.48 24.29
C ALA A 335 -7.02 6.13 25.77
N VAL A 336 -6.10 5.39 26.39
CA VAL A 336 -6.19 4.98 27.80
C VAL A 336 -5.74 6.10 28.75
N SER A 337 -5.06 7.13 28.25
CA SER A 337 -4.70 8.31 29.04
C SER A 337 -5.94 9.07 29.50
N LEU A 338 -5.78 9.87 30.55
CA LEU A 338 -6.82 10.77 31.06
C LEU A 338 -6.78 12.16 30.40
N LEU A 339 -5.80 12.42 29.53
CA LEU A 339 -5.60 13.72 28.91
C LEU A 339 -6.76 14.10 27.98
N PRO A 340 -7.23 15.36 28.02
CA PRO A 340 -8.28 15.82 27.14
C PRO A 340 -7.80 15.82 25.68
N GLY A 341 -8.66 15.37 24.78
CA GLY A 341 -8.32 15.14 23.38
C GLY A 341 -7.48 13.88 23.09
N TRP A 342 -7.07 13.12 24.11
CA TRP A 342 -6.55 11.76 23.97
C TRP A 342 -7.54 10.71 24.47
N HIS A 343 -8.25 11.00 25.57
CA HIS A 343 -9.21 10.07 26.16
C HIS A 343 -10.48 9.93 25.30
N THR A 344 -10.42 9.07 24.28
CA THR A 344 -11.56 8.83 23.39
C THR A 344 -11.60 7.38 22.90
N THR A 345 -12.81 6.86 22.71
CA THR A 345 -13.06 5.48 22.31
C THR A 345 -12.98 5.26 20.79
N ILE A 346 -12.97 6.35 19.99
CA ILE A 346 -12.92 6.25 18.53
C ILE A 346 -11.51 6.02 17.99
N PHE A 347 -10.47 6.24 18.80
CA PHE A 347 -9.06 6.17 18.38
C PHE A 347 -8.66 4.84 17.73
N PRO A 348 -8.96 3.65 18.28
CA PRO A 348 -8.56 2.39 17.66
C PRO A 348 -8.99 2.22 16.19
N PRO A 349 -10.29 2.30 15.83
CA PRO A 349 -10.69 2.21 14.43
C PRO A 349 -10.24 3.41 13.59
N TYR A 350 -10.17 4.60 14.17
CA TYR A 350 -9.72 5.81 13.48
C TYR A 350 -8.24 5.73 13.06
N PHE A 351 -7.37 5.36 14.00
CA PHE A 351 -5.94 5.20 13.75
C PHE A 351 -5.71 4.12 12.68
N VAL A 352 -6.44 3.01 12.72
CA VAL A 352 -6.37 1.95 11.70
C VAL A 352 -6.75 2.49 10.32
N ALA A 353 -7.84 3.26 10.21
CA ALA A 353 -8.21 3.90 8.95
C ALA A 353 -7.11 4.85 8.43
N GLY A 354 -6.50 5.63 9.32
CA GLY A 354 -5.36 6.49 9.00
C GLY A 354 -4.11 5.72 8.57
N ALA A 355 -3.82 4.57 9.18
CA ALA A 355 -2.72 3.69 8.80
C ALA A 355 -2.89 3.13 7.39
N ILE A 356 -4.11 2.69 7.05
CA ILE A 356 -4.43 2.24 5.69
C ILE A 356 -4.27 3.41 4.71
N PHE A 357 -4.80 4.58 5.04
CA PHE A 357 -4.74 5.76 4.19
C PHE A 357 -3.30 6.21 3.88
N SER A 358 -2.46 6.41 4.90
CA SER A 358 -1.04 6.76 4.76
C SER A 358 -0.23 5.66 4.06
N GLY A 359 -0.42 4.40 4.45
CA GLY A 359 0.33 3.30 3.87
C GLY A 359 0.04 3.11 2.38
N PHE A 360 -1.22 3.22 1.93
CA PHE A 360 -1.53 3.17 0.49
C PHE A 360 -0.95 4.35 -0.27
N ALA A 361 -0.87 5.54 0.33
CA ALA A 361 -0.19 6.67 -0.26
C ALA A 361 1.32 6.41 -0.42
N MET A 362 1.98 5.79 0.56
CA MET A 362 3.37 5.37 0.44
C MET A 362 3.58 4.27 -0.61
N VAL A 363 2.71 3.25 -0.67
CA VAL A 363 2.77 2.24 -1.74
C VAL A 363 2.64 2.90 -3.11
N LEU A 364 1.73 3.87 -3.25
CA LEU A 364 1.51 4.56 -4.51
C LEU A 364 2.77 5.31 -4.97
N THR A 365 3.38 6.12 -4.10
CA THR A 365 4.62 6.86 -4.44
C THR A 365 5.71 5.92 -4.94
N LEU A 366 5.96 4.82 -4.21
CA LEU A 366 6.98 3.83 -4.57
C LEU A 366 6.64 3.12 -5.89
N MET A 367 5.40 2.67 -6.05
CA MET A 367 4.98 1.93 -7.24
C MET A 367 4.97 2.79 -8.50
N VAL A 368 4.67 4.09 -8.41
CA VAL A 368 4.80 5.02 -9.54
C VAL A 368 6.26 5.12 -10.00
N ILE A 369 7.20 5.29 -9.05
CA ILE A 369 8.63 5.39 -9.35
C ILE A 369 9.14 4.08 -9.95
N CYS A 370 8.87 2.95 -9.29
CA CYS A 370 9.31 1.63 -9.74
C CYS A 370 8.72 1.26 -11.11
N ARG A 371 7.45 1.59 -11.37
CA ARG A 371 6.80 1.35 -12.67
C ARG A 371 7.56 2.02 -13.81
N LYS A 372 7.99 3.26 -13.63
CA LYS A 372 8.73 4.02 -14.65
C LYS A 372 10.20 3.62 -14.73
N ALA A 373 10.87 3.44 -13.59
CA ALA A 373 12.29 3.10 -13.53
C ALA A 373 12.59 1.71 -14.13
N PHE A 374 11.71 0.72 -13.92
CA PHE A 374 11.90 -0.65 -14.38
C PHE A 374 11.05 -1.03 -15.61
N GLY A 375 10.29 -0.09 -16.18
CA GLY A 375 9.47 -0.35 -17.38
C GLY A 375 8.33 -1.35 -17.16
N LEU A 376 7.78 -1.42 -15.94
CA LEU A 376 6.77 -2.42 -15.54
C LEU A 376 5.33 -2.00 -15.87
N GLU A 377 5.15 -1.12 -16.86
CA GLU A 377 3.84 -0.53 -17.19
C GLU A 377 2.78 -1.55 -17.63
N HIS A 378 3.22 -2.69 -18.17
CA HIS A 378 2.37 -3.78 -18.63
C HIS A 378 1.88 -4.69 -17.49
N ILE A 379 2.60 -4.73 -16.37
CA ILE A 379 2.24 -5.52 -15.17
C ILE A 379 1.49 -4.63 -14.16
N ILE A 380 2.03 -3.43 -13.90
CA ILE A 380 1.46 -2.44 -13.00
C ILE A 380 0.72 -1.39 -13.84
N THR A 381 -0.54 -1.71 -14.16
CA THR A 381 -1.41 -0.90 -15.04
C THR A 381 -2.08 0.26 -14.29
N LEU A 382 -2.63 1.24 -15.02
CA LEU A 382 -3.38 2.36 -14.44
C LEU A 382 -4.57 1.92 -13.57
N ARG A 383 -5.14 0.74 -13.82
CA ARG A 383 -6.23 0.18 -13.03
C ARG A 383 -5.82 -0.15 -11.59
N HIS A 384 -4.60 -0.61 -11.39
CA HIS A 384 -4.09 -0.86 -10.04
C HIS A 384 -4.08 0.44 -9.22
N PHE A 385 -3.66 1.54 -9.85
CA PHE A 385 -3.70 2.86 -9.20
C PHE A 385 -5.11 3.39 -9.00
N ASP A 386 -6.05 3.16 -9.92
CA ASP A 386 -7.46 3.54 -9.73
C ASP A 386 -8.09 2.81 -8.54
N TYR A 387 -7.79 1.52 -8.34
CA TYR A 387 -8.26 0.77 -7.17
C TYR A 387 -7.61 1.24 -5.87
N MET A 388 -6.29 1.50 -5.86
CA MET A 388 -5.63 2.07 -4.68
C MET A 388 -6.20 3.46 -4.34
N ALA A 389 -6.46 4.30 -5.33
CA ALA A 389 -7.06 5.63 -5.13
C ALA A 389 -8.48 5.55 -4.56
N LYS A 390 -9.28 4.55 -4.95
CA LYS A 390 -10.61 4.31 -4.35
C LYS A 390 -10.51 3.89 -2.89
N ILE A 391 -9.56 3.03 -2.54
CA ILE A 391 -9.33 2.64 -1.14
C ILE A 391 -8.94 3.88 -0.33
N MET A 392 -7.98 4.67 -0.81
CA MET A 392 -7.56 5.92 -0.16
C MET A 392 -8.71 6.93 -0.01
N LEU A 393 -9.59 7.04 -1.00
CA LEU A 393 -10.77 7.91 -0.93
C LEU A 393 -11.72 7.48 0.20
N VAL A 394 -12.00 6.17 0.31
CA VAL A 394 -12.87 5.63 1.36
C VAL A 394 -12.26 5.87 2.73
N THR A 395 -10.99 5.50 2.93
CA THR A 395 -10.32 5.66 4.22
C THR A 395 -10.10 7.12 4.59
N GLY A 396 -9.77 7.99 3.62
CA GLY A 396 -9.67 9.44 3.85
C GLY A 396 -11.00 10.06 4.26
N SER A 397 -12.12 9.57 3.68
CA SER A 397 -13.46 10.00 4.09
C SER A 397 -13.82 9.50 5.50
N MET A 398 -13.40 8.29 5.88
CA MET A 398 -13.56 7.77 7.25
C MET A 398 -12.76 8.60 8.27
N VAL A 399 -11.52 8.99 7.92
CA VAL A 399 -10.68 9.90 8.72
C VAL A 399 -11.34 11.28 8.87
N GLY A 400 -11.85 11.85 7.78
CA GLY A 400 -12.60 13.11 7.84
C GLY A 400 -13.87 13.04 8.69
N TYR A 401 -14.57 11.90 8.65
CA TYR A 401 -15.72 11.65 9.51
C TYR A 401 -15.32 11.58 11.00
N ALA A 402 -14.19 10.93 11.31
CA ALA A 402 -13.68 10.88 12.68
C ALA A 402 -13.37 12.30 13.20
N TYR A 403 -12.70 13.15 12.41
CA TYR A 403 -12.46 14.55 12.79
C TYR A 403 -13.73 15.33 13.09
N ALA A 404 -14.74 15.21 12.22
CA ALA A 404 -16.02 15.86 12.45
C ALA A 404 -16.70 15.35 13.73
N THR A 405 -16.63 14.04 13.96
CA THR A 405 -17.20 13.39 15.15
C THR A 405 -16.50 13.85 16.42
N GLU A 406 -15.18 13.98 16.41
CA GLU A 406 -14.41 14.48 17.56
C GLU A 406 -14.82 15.89 17.96
N PHE A 407 -14.89 16.82 16.99
CA PHE A 407 -15.38 18.18 17.24
C PHE A 407 -16.82 18.19 17.76
N PHE A 408 -17.68 17.35 17.17
CA PHE A 408 -19.06 17.20 17.63
C PHE A 408 -19.12 16.67 19.06
N THR A 409 -18.37 15.61 19.40
CA THR A 409 -18.36 15.04 20.74
C THR A 409 -17.76 15.97 21.77
N SER A 410 -16.74 16.76 21.40
CA SER A 410 -16.16 17.78 22.27
C SER A 410 -17.21 18.82 22.67
N TRP A 411 -17.97 19.34 21.70
CA TRP A 411 -19.09 20.25 21.96
C TRP A 411 -20.23 19.58 22.74
N TYR A 412 -20.61 18.36 22.35
CA TYR A 412 -21.72 17.61 22.95
C TYR A 412 -21.44 17.17 24.40
N SER A 413 -20.17 16.90 24.75
CA SER A 413 -19.78 16.43 26.08
C SER A 413 -20.04 17.44 27.20
N GLY A 414 -20.09 18.74 26.87
CA GLY A 414 -20.18 19.83 27.85
C GLY A 414 -18.95 19.96 28.76
N ASN A 415 -17.87 19.20 28.54
CA ASN A 415 -16.65 19.31 29.34
C ASN A 415 -15.81 20.51 28.87
N PRO A 416 -15.53 21.50 29.75
CA PRO A 416 -14.80 22.70 29.36
C PRO A 416 -13.37 22.41 28.88
N TYR A 417 -12.71 21.36 29.41
CA TYR A 417 -11.33 21.01 29.02
C TYR A 417 -11.27 20.36 27.63
N GLU A 418 -12.22 19.48 27.32
CA GLU A 418 -12.35 18.88 25.98
C GLU A 418 -12.69 19.96 24.95
N PHE A 419 -13.67 20.83 25.26
CA PHE A 419 -14.03 21.93 24.38
C PHE A 419 -12.84 22.87 24.12
N PHE A 420 -12.12 23.25 25.18
CA PHE A 420 -10.92 24.08 25.05
C PHE A 420 -9.85 23.41 24.19
N THR A 421 -9.60 22.12 24.34
CA THR A 421 -8.56 21.39 23.59
C THR A 421 -8.82 21.43 22.09
N PHE A 422 -10.05 21.16 21.66
CA PHE A 422 -10.42 21.20 20.24
C PHE A 422 -10.46 22.62 19.67
N MET A 423 -10.86 23.61 20.47
CA MET A 423 -10.74 25.02 20.06
C MET A 423 -9.28 25.47 19.95
N ASN A 424 -8.41 25.00 20.86
CA ASN A 424 -6.97 25.27 20.83
C ASN A 424 -6.30 24.62 19.60
N ARG A 425 -6.77 23.45 19.14
CA ARG A 425 -6.34 22.87 17.86
C ARG A 425 -6.66 23.81 16.68
N ALA A 426 -7.86 24.38 16.64
CA ALA A 426 -8.32 25.19 15.50
C ALA A 426 -7.80 26.65 15.51
N LEU A 427 -7.68 27.26 16.69
CA LEU A 427 -7.41 28.70 16.87
C LEU A 427 -6.15 29.01 17.70
N GLY A 428 -5.51 27.99 18.27
CA GLY A 428 -4.35 28.15 19.14
C GLY A 428 -3.01 28.29 18.41
N PRO A 429 -1.89 28.22 19.14
CA PRO A 429 -0.53 28.38 18.59
C PRO A 429 -0.18 27.40 17.48
N TYR A 430 -0.78 26.20 17.50
CA TYR A 430 -0.59 25.14 16.50
C TYR A 430 -1.71 25.07 15.46
N ALA A 431 -2.53 26.13 15.32
CA ALA A 431 -3.59 26.18 14.32
C ALA A 431 -3.07 25.89 12.90
N TRP A 432 -1.88 26.38 12.57
CA TRP A 432 -1.24 26.11 11.29
C TRP A 432 -1.06 24.62 11.01
N ALA A 433 -0.67 23.82 12.02
CA ALA A 433 -0.48 22.37 11.87
C ALA A 433 -1.83 21.66 11.68
N TYR A 434 -2.85 22.05 12.45
CA TYR A 434 -4.20 21.51 12.33
C TYR A 434 -4.83 21.80 10.95
N TRP A 435 -4.72 23.02 10.45
CA TRP A 435 -5.29 23.38 9.14
C TRP A 435 -4.53 22.73 7.98
N ILE A 436 -3.21 22.55 8.08
CA ILE A 436 -2.45 21.74 7.12
C ILE A 436 -2.94 20.29 7.14
N MET A 437 -3.08 19.69 8.32
CA MET A 437 -3.61 18.33 8.48
C MET A 437 -4.99 18.18 7.83
N VAL A 438 -5.93 19.09 8.12
CA VAL A 438 -7.29 19.04 7.54
C VAL A 438 -7.25 19.22 6.02
N ALA A 439 -6.49 20.17 5.50
CA ALA A 439 -6.36 20.39 4.07
C ALA A 439 -5.78 19.16 3.36
N CYS A 440 -4.73 18.55 3.92
CA CYS A 440 -4.09 17.38 3.35
C CYS A 440 -4.94 16.12 3.46
N ASN A 441 -5.57 15.84 4.61
CA ASN A 441 -6.25 14.55 4.84
C ASN A 441 -7.73 14.59 4.45
N VAL A 442 -8.41 15.72 4.55
CA VAL A 442 -9.85 15.81 4.25
C VAL A 442 -10.10 16.31 2.84
N ILE A 443 -9.41 17.37 2.41
CA ILE A 443 -9.68 18.01 1.10
C ILE A 443 -8.99 17.24 -0.03
N SER A 444 -7.71 16.89 0.13
CA SER A 444 -6.92 16.28 -0.95
C SER A 444 -7.51 14.97 -1.49
N PRO A 445 -8.05 14.04 -0.66
CA PRO A 445 -8.61 12.79 -1.18
C PRO A 445 -9.91 12.97 -1.96
N GLN A 446 -10.67 14.04 -1.72
CA GLN A 446 -11.93 14.28 -2.45
C GLN A 446 -11.71 14.50 -3.95
N ILE A 447 -10.49 14.89 -4.35
CA ILE A 447 -10.10 14.97 -5.76
C ILE A 447 -10.23 13.60 -6.44
N PHE A 448 -10.06 12.50 -5.69
CA PHE A 448 -10.25 11.14 -6.18
C PHE A 448 -11.69 10.77 -6.49
N TRP A 449 -12.72 11.61 -6.27
CA TRP A 449 -14.05 11.35 -6.85
C TRP A 449 -14.03 11.38 -8.38
N SER A 450 -13.18 12.23 -8.97
CA SER A 450 -13.02 12.34 -10.42
C SER A 450 -12.19 11.19 -10.99
N ARG A 451 -12.77 10.42 -11.94
CA ARG A 451 -12.04 9.35 -12.67
C ARG A 451 -10.78 9.89 -13.34
N ARG A 452 -10.84 11.12 -13.88
CA ARG A 452 -9.70 11.75 -14.58
C ARG A 452 -8.49 11.95 -13.65
N ALA A 453 -8.74 12.32 -12.39
CA ALA A 453 -7.69 12.47 -11.39
C ALA A 453 -7.10 11.11 -10.98
N ARG A 454 -7.96 10.10 -10.77
CA ARG A 454 -7.52 8.74 -10.41
C ARG A 454 -6.73 8.01 -11.50
N THR A 455 -6.87 8.41 -12.76
CA THR A 455 -6.12 7.83 -13.88
C THR A 455 -4.89 8.66 -14.29
N SER A 456 -4.61 9.76 -13.59
CA SER A 456 -3.48 10.65 -13.89
C SER A 456 -2.30 10.37 -12.96
N ILE A 457 -1.23 9.79 -13.50
CA ILE A 457 -0.02 9.44 -12.71
C ILE A 457 0.58 10.65 -11.97
N PRO A 458 0.75 11.84 -12.58
CA PRO A 458 1.29 13.00 -11.88
C PRO A 458 0.42 13.44 -10.70
N VAL A 459 -0.90 13.40 -10.87
CA VAL A 459 -1.86 13.77 -9.82
C VAL A 459 -1.81 12.78 -8.66
N LEU A 460 -1.82 11.48 -8.96
CA LEU A 460 -1.69 10.43 -7.95
C LEU A 460 -0.38 10.58 -7.17
N PHE A 461 0.75 10.79 -7.86
CA PHE A 461 2.06 10.96 -7.23
C PHE A 461 2.09 12.19 -6.30
N ALA A 462 1.65 13.34 -6.78
CA ALA A 462 1.59 14.56 -5.97
C ALA A 462 0.69 14.40 -4.75
N LEU A 463 -0.53 13.87 -4.93
CA LEU A 463 -1.47 13.67 -3.84
C LEU A 463 -0.99 12.65 -2.82
N SER A 464 -0.31 11.58 -3.25
CA SER A 464 0.25 10.60 -2.31
C SER A 464 1.32 11.19 -1.37
N ILE A 465 2.11 12.16 -1.84
CA ILE A 465 3.07 12.88 -0.98
C ILE A 465 2.31 13.80 -0.01
N VAL A 466 1.33 14.56 -0.52
CA VAL A 466 0.50 15.47 0.30
C VAL A 466 -0.22 14.70 1.41
N ILE A 467 -0.76 13.53 1.11
CA ILE A 467 -1.42 12.66 2.09
C ILE A 467 -0.44 12.21 3.17
N ASN A 468 0.76 11.75 2.81
CA ASN A 468 1.75 11.34 3.80
C ASN A 468 2.20 12.49 4.70
N ILE A 469 2.35 13.69 4.16
CA ILE A 469 2.64 14.90 4.96
C ILE A 469 1.49 15.18 5.93
N GLY A 470 0.24 15.16 5.45
CA GLY A 470 -0.94 15.37 6.30
C GLY A 470 -1.09 14.33 7.39
N MET A 471 -0.78 13.07 7.11
CA MET A 471 -0.82 11.96 8.07
C MET A 471 0.28 12.04 9.13
N TRP A 472 1.43 12.61 8.79
CA TRP A 472 2.45 12.94 9.78
C TRP A 472 1.96 14.07 10.71
N PHE A 473 1.39 15.14 10.13
CA PHE A 473 0.79 16.23 10.90
C PHE A 473 -0.37 15.77 11.77
N GLU A 474 -1.15 14.77 11.34
CA GLU A 474 -2.20 14.16 12.15
C GLU A 474 -1.65 13.61 13.47
N ARG A 475 -0.59 12.83 13.43
CA ARG A 475 0.04 12.29 14.65
C ARG A 475 0.68 13.39 15.48
N PHE A 476 1.37 14.34 14.85
CA PHE A 476 1.95 15.49 15.54
C PHE A 476 0.88 16.32 16.26
N VAL A 477 -0.23 16.61 15.60
CA VAL A 477 -1.34 17.39 16.16
C VAL A 477 -1.96 16.64 17.33
N ILE A 478 -2.32 15.36 17.18
CA ILE A 478 -2.90 14.58 18.28
C ILE A 478 -1.98 14.60 19.49
N ILE A 479 -0.68 14.35 19.31
CA ILE A 479 0.28 14.25 20.41
C ILE A 479 0.56 15.62 21.05
N VAL A 480 1.11 16.57 20.28
CA VAL A 480 1.65 17.81 20.82
C VAL A 480 0.55 18.79 21.23
N THR A 481 -0.55 18.90 20.46
CA THR A 481 -1.60 19.87 20.78
C THR A 481 -2.41 19.51 22.03
N SER A 482 -2.44 18.23 22.41
CA SER A 482 -3.06 17.76 23.64
C SER A 482 -2.12 17.77 24.85
N LEU A 483 -0.80 17.72 24.64
CA LEU A 483 0.19 17.79 25.73
C LEU A 483 0.59 19.22 26.11
N HIS A 484 0.71 20.11 25.13
CA HIS A 484 1.29 21.43 25.40
C HIS A 484 0.39 22.37 26.21
N ARG A 485 -0.93 22.11 26.17
CA ARG A 485 -1.96 22.81 26.93
C ARG A 485 -3.00 21.81 27.41
N ASP A 486 -2.85 21.40 28.66
CA ASP A 486 -3.71 20.44 29.33
C ASP A 486 -4.56 21.12 30.44
N PHE A 487 -4.83 20.42 31.53
CA PHE A 487 -5.65 20.87 32.65
C PHE A 487 -5.16 22.15 33.34
N LEU A 488 -3.85 22.36 33.47
CA LEU A 488 -3.28 23.41 34.33
C LEU A 488 -2.60 24.50 33.48
N PRO A 489 -3.13 25.74 33.47
CA PRO A 489 -2.51 26.83 32.72
C PRO A 489 -1.05 27.14 33.08
N SER A 490 -0.64 26.86 34.32
CA SER A 490 0.75 27.06 34.78
C SER A 490 1.74 26.08 34.14
N ALA A 491 1.27 24.95 33.64
CA ALA A 491 2.10 23.93 33.00
C ALA A 491 2.17 24.11 31.48
N TRP A 492 1.50 25.12 30.90
CA TRP A 492 1.44 25.28 29.46
C TRP A 492 2.81 25.62 28.85
N GLY A 493 3.14 24.90 27.78
CA GLY A 493 4.41 25.04 27.05
C GLY A 493 4.22 25.13 25.54
N TYR A 494 5.33 25.35 24.85
CA TYR A 494 5.41 25.23 23.40
C TYR A 494 6.59 24.33 23.06
N PHE A 495 6.36 23.36 22.19
CA PHE A 495 7.40 22.49 21.65
C PHE A 495 8.01 23.10 20.39
N THR A 496 9.33 23.29 20.40
CA THR A 496 10.13 23.69 19.24
C THR A 496 11.10 22.56 18.90
N PRO A 497 11.01 21.94 17.71
CA PRO A 497 11.92 20.88 17.34
C PRO A 497 13.34 21.43 17.18
N THR A 498 14.32 20.61 17.56
CA THR A 498 15.74 20.85 17.34
C THR A 498 16.18 20.28 16.00
N ILE A 499 17.44 20.54 15.61
CA ILE A 499 18.02 19.91 14.42
C ILE A 499 18.07 18.38 14.54
N TRP A 500 18.19 17.83 15.75
CA TRP A 500 18.29 16.40 15.99
C TRP A 500 16.94 15.69 15.83
N ASP A 501 15.84 16.34 16.20
CA ASP A 501 14.47 15.86 15.92
C ASP A 501 14.27 15.68 14.41
N VAL A 502 14.67 16.69 13.63
CA VAL A 502 14.56 16.67 12.16
C VAL A 502 15.52 15.66 11.54
N ALA A 503 16.76 15.58 12.04
CA ALA A 503 17.75 14.63 11.56
C ALA A 503 17.30 13.17 11.76
N CYS A 504 16.65 12.85 12.88
CA CYS A 504 16.07 11.53 13.11
C CYS A 504 14.95 11.21 12.11
N LEU A 505 14.05 12.16 11.83
CA LEU A 505 12.99 11.97 10.81
C LEU A 505 13.60 11.75 9.41
N VAL A 506 14.42 12.68 8.95
CA VAL A 506 15.02 12.61 7.60
C VAL A 506 15.92 11.39 7.47
N GLY A 507 16.69 11.07 8.52
CA GLY A 507 17.55 9.90 8.58
C GLY A 507 16.77 8.58 8.54
N SER A 508 15.58 8.51 9.14
CA SER A 508 14.71 7.33 9.07
C SER A 508 14.22 7.05 7.64
N PHE A 509 13.96 8.07 6.83
CA PHE A 509 13.73 7.88 5.39
C PHE A 509 14.98 7.35 4.67
N GLY A 510 16.17 7.77 5.10
CA GLY A 510 17.44 7.19 4.64
C GLY A 510 17.54 5.69 4.88
N LEU A 511 17.21 5.23 6.10
CA LEU A 511 17.13 3.81 6.44
C LEU A 511 16.13 3.07 5.55
N PHE A 512 14.91 3.60 5.44
CA PHE A 512 13.84 3.02 4.64
C PHE A 512 14.25 2.85 3.16
N PHE A 513 14.71 3.94 2.51
CA PHE A 513 15.07 3.89 1.10
C PHE A 513 16.33 3.06 0.85
N THR A 514 17.29 3.03 1.79
CA THR A 514 18.47 2.16 1.67
C THR A 514 18.04 0.69 1.62
N LEU A 515 17.18 0.26 2.56
CA LEU A 515 16.66 -1.11 2.58
C LEU A 515 15.81 -1.42 1.34
N PHE A 516 14.98 -0.46 0.90
CA PHE A 516 14.15 -0.62 -0.29
C PHE A 516 15.00 -0.73 -1.58
N CYS A 517 16.05 0.07 -1.73
CA CYS A 517 16.99 -0.02 -2.85
C CYS A 517 17.72 -1.36 -2.88
N LEU A 518 18.13 -1.88 -1.71
CA LEU A 518 18.72 -3.22 -1.60
C LEU A 518 17.71 -4.30 -2.01
N PHE A 519 16.47 -4.22 -1.54
CA PHE A 519 15.39 -5.15 -1.91
C PHE A 519 15.18 -5.20 -3.42
N VAL A 520 14.96 -4.06 -4.06
CA VAL A 520 14.73 -3.97 -5.51
C VAL A 520 15.91 -4.52 -6.33
N ARG A 521 17.12 -4.47 -5.77
CA ARG A 521 18.33 -4.97 -6.44
C ARG A 521 18.52 -6.48 -6.31
N PHE A 522 18.25 -7.03 -5.13
CA PHE A 522 18.62 -8.41 -4.80
C PHE A 522 17.45 -9.39 -4.88
N LEU A 523 16.22 -8.89 -4.83
CA LEU A 523 15.00 -9.70 -4.77
C LEU A 523 13.99 -9.27 -5.85
N PRO A 524 13.17 -10.21 -6.35
CA PRO A 524 12.13 -9.88 -7.32
C PRO A 524 11.05 -9.00 -6.68
N MET A 525 10.80 -7.84 -7.28
CA MET A 525 9.82 -6.87 -6.76
C MET A 525 8.35 -7.29 -6.98
N VAL A 526 8.11 -8.15 -7.97
CA VAL A 526 6.78 -8.65 -8.34
C VAL A 526 6.72 -10.15 -8.07
N ALA A 527 5.61 -10.64 -7.51
CA ALA A 527 5.40 -12.06 -7.25
C ALA A 527 5.18 -12.84 -8.56
N THR A 528 6.26 -13.31 -9.19
CA THR A 528 6.20 -13.99 -10.49
C THR A 528 5.29 -15.20 -10.46
N ALA A 529 5.31 -15.94 -9.35
CA ALA A 529 4.52 -17.15 -9.22
C ALA A 529 3.01 -16.85 -9.22
N GLU A 530 2.58 -15.79 -8.52
CA GLU A 530 1.17 -15.40 -8.46
C GLU A 530 0.70 -14.67 -9.72
N VAL A 531 1.52 -13.79 -10.30
CA VAL A 531 1.16 -13.06 -11.52
C VAL A 531 0.90 -14.03 -12.68
N LYS A 532 1.64 -15.14 -12.76
CA LYS A 532 1.37 -16.18 -13.76
C LYS A 532 0.00 -16.82 -13.58
N THR A 533 -0.51 -16.99 -12.37
CA THR A 533 -1.84 -17.61 -12.13
C THR A 533 -3.03 -16.74 -12.55
N VAL A 534 -2.82 -15.43 -12.73
CA VAL A 534 -3.88 -14.50 -13.16
C VAL A 534 -3.89 -14.24 -14.67
N LEU A 535 -2.91 -14.78 -15.41
CA LEU A 535 -2.93 -14.74 -16.87
C LEU A 535 -4.08 -15.59 -17.43
N PRO A 536 -4.66 -15.22 -18.57
CA PRO A 536 -5.66 -16.06 -19.26
C PRO A 536 -5.12 -17.48 -19.53
N GLN A 537 -3.82 -17.59 -19.81
CA GLN A 537 -3.08 -18.83 -20.02
C GLN A 537 -3.12 -19.83 -18.86
N ALA A 538 -3.34 -19.37 -17.63
CA ALA A 538 -3.40 -20.22 -16.46
C ALA A 538 -4.80 -20.82 -16.21
N ASP A 539 -5.83 -20.35 -16.92
CA ASP A 539 -7.17 -20.92 -16.82
C ASP A 539 -7.24 -22.23 -17.63
N PRO A 540 -7.59 -23.38 -17.01
CA PRO A 540 -7.74 -24.65 -17.71
C PRO A 540 -8.77 -24.61 -18.85
N HIS A 541 -9.70 -23.65 -18.83
CA HIS A 541 -10.72 -23.46 -19.85
C HIS A 541 -10.30 -22.49 -20.97
N TRP A 542 -9.06 -22.00 -20.96
CA TRP A 542 -8.60 -21.08 -21.99
C TRP A 542 -8.27 -21.81 -23.30
N GLN A 543 -8.98 -21.43 -24.37
CA GLN A 543 -8.78 -21.89 -25.73
C GLN A 543 -8.00 -20.87 -26.57
N ARG A 544 -6.70 -21.06 -26.80
CA ARG A 544 -5.85 -20.15 -27.60
C ARG A 544 -6.57 -19.67 -28.87
N GLY A 545 -6.98 -18.40 -28.87
CA GLY A 545 -7.60 -17.76 -30.02
C GLY A 545 -6.59 -17.64 -31.17
N PRO A 546 -7.05 -17.44 -32.42
CA PRO A 546 -6.14 -17.29 -33.56
C PRO A 546 -5.16 -16.14 -33.30
N GLU A 547 -3.87 -16.42 -33.44
CA GLU A 547 -2.78 -15.47 -33.24
C GLU A 547 -2.99 -14.25 -34.13
N ARG A 548 -3.36 -13.11 -33.52
CA ARG A 548 -3.22 -11.82 -34.18
C ARG A 548 -1.79 -11.37 -33.96
N GLU A 549 -0.94 -11.56 -34.97
CA GLU A 549 0.40 -10.98 -35.01
C GLU A 549 0.32 -9.47 -34.75
N ILE A 550 0.80 -9.03 -33.58
CA ILE A 550 1.05 -7.62 -33.33
C ILE A 550 2.42 -7.34 -33.92
N ARG A 551 2.44 -6.75 -35.12
CA ARG A 551 3.68 -6.33 -35.78
C ARG A 551 4.27 -5.14 -35.04
N ASP A 552 5.31 -5.37 -34.23
CA ASP A 552 6.05 -4.31 -33.55
C ASP A 552 6.71 -3.37 -34.57
N HIS A 553 6.27 -2.11 -34.66
CA HIS A 553 6.87 -1.09 -35.53
C HIS A 553 8.18 -0.48 -34.98
N ARG A 554 8.90 -1.17 -34.10
CA ARG A 554 10.21 -0.73 -33.59
C ARG A 554 11.23 -1.87 -33.51
N ALA A 555 11.65 -2.35 -34.66
CA ALA A 555 12.94 -3.02 -34.84
C ALA A 555 13.33 -3.01 -36.32
N GLN A 556 13.80 -1.87 -36.82
CA GLN A 556 14.68 -1.83 -37.99
C GLN A 556 16.00 -1.21 -37.54
N LEU A 557 16.88 -2.05 -37.01
CA LEU A 557 18.31 -1.79 -37.10
C LEU A 557 18.74 -2.27 -38.49
N PRO A 558 19.42 -1.46 -39.31
CA PRO A 558 19.84 -1.87 -40.64
C PRO A 558 20.88 -2.98 -40.54
N ALA A 559 20.56 -4.14 -41.12
CA ALA A 559 21.53 -5.21 -41.32
C ALA A 559 22.54 -4.78 -42.40
N HIS A 560 23.82 -4.74 -42.04
CA HIS A 560 24.90 -4.61 -43.00
C HIS A 560 24.91 -5.82 -43.94
N GLY A 561 25.00 -5.55 -45.24
CA GLY A 561 24.95 -6.55 -46.29
C GLY A 561 26.13 -7.53 -46.26
N ALA A 562 25.83 -8.79 -46.50
CA ALA A 562 26.76 -9.80 -46.95
C ALA A 562 26.20 -10.40 -48.25
N HIS A 563 26.98 -10.26 -49.32
CA HIS A 563 26.75 -10.91 -50.61
C HIS A 563 26.84 -12.44 -50.45
N GLU A 564 25.83 -13.17 -50.92
CA GLU A 564 25.93 -14.60 -51.27
C GLU A 564 26.10 -14.73 -52.80
N PRO A 565 27.06 -15.53 -53.29
CA PRO A 565 27.12 -15.90 -54.69
C PRO A 565 26.29 -17.18 -54.95
N THR A 566 25.52 -17.15 -56.03
CA THR A 566 24.83 -18.28 -56.64
C THR A 566 25.82 -19.30 -57.24
N PRO A 567 25.57 -20.62 -57.13
CA PRO A 567 26.11 -21.60 -58.07
C PRO A 567 25.04 -22.00 -59.09
N GLU A 568 25.29 -21.65 -60.35
CA GLU A 568 24.72 -22.31 -61.52
C GLU A 568 25.33 -23.71 -61.70
N GLY A 569 24.58 -24.60 -62.35
CA GLY A 569 24.89 -26.02 -62.45
C GLY A 569 25.85 -26.45 -63.56
N ALA A 570 26.22 -27.73 -63.45
CA ALA A 570 26.58 -28.71 -64.48
C ALA A 570 27.75 -28.42 -65.45
N ALA A 571 28.88 -29.10 -65.22
CA ALA A 571 29.55 -29.99 -66.16
C ALA A 571 30.53 -30.90 -65.41
#